data_AF-A0A1J3FMU6-F1
#
_entry.id   AF-A0A1J3FMU6-F1
#
_cell.length_a   1.000
_cell.length_b   1.000
_cell.length_c   1.000
_cell.angle_alpha   90.00
_cell.angle_beta   90.00
_cell.angle_gamma   90.00
#
_symmetry.space_group_name_H-M   'P 1'
#
loop_
_entity.id
_entity.type
_entity.pdbx_description
1 polymer ?
#
loop_
_entity_poly.entity_id
_entity_poly.type
_entity_poly.pdbx_seq_one_letter_code
_entity_poly.pdbx_strand_id
1 'polypeptide(L)'
;QTVKSDKSRFTAKCTSVGCPWRIHCAKLPGVPNFTIRTINGSHTCGGISHLGHHQASVQWVAEAVKERLRENPHCKPKEILEEIHQVHGIT
;
A
#
# COMPACT_ATOMS: atom_id res chain seq x y z
N GLN A 1 0.11 -6.47 5.30
CA GLN A 1 1.39 -7.20 5.16
C GLN A 1 1.36 -8.12 3.96
N THR A 2 2.35 -7.99 3.07
CA THR A 2 2.58 -8.96 1.99
C THR A 2 3.16 -10.24 2.58
N VAL A 3 2.50 -11.37 2.33
CA VAL A 3 2.96 -12.72 2.72
C VAL A 3 3.75 -13.36 1.58
N LYS A 4 3.30 -13.15 0.34
CA LYS A 4 3.93 -13.69 -0.86
C LYS A 4 3.69 -12.79 -2.06
N SER A 5 4.74 -12.53 -2.83
CA SER A 5 4.67 -11.82 -4.11
C SER A 5 5.68 -12.45 -5.05
N ASP A 6 5.18 -13.16 -6.06
CA ASP A 6 5.99 -13.78 -7.11
C ASP A 6 5.28 -13.72 -8.47
N LYS A 7 5.91 -14.23 -9.53
CA LYS A 7 5.38 -14.20 -10.91
C LYS A 7 4.06 -14.97 -11.10
N SER A 8 3.65 -15.80 -10.13
CA SER A 8 2.49 -16.68 -10.20
C SER A 8 1.39 -16.33 -9.22
N ARG A 9 1.73 -15.69 -8.08
CA ARG A 9 0.76 -15.41 -7.02
C ARG A 9 1.11 -14.18 -6.20
N PHE A 10 0.08 -13.58 -5.66
CA PHE A 10 0.18 -12.52 -4.66
C PHE A 10 -0.69 -12.89 -3.45
N THR A 11 -0.21 -12.66 -2.24
CA THR A 11 -0.95 -12.91 -1.01
C THR A 11 -0.60 -11.88 0.01
N ALA A 12 -1.62 -11.27 0.61
CA ALA A 12 -1.47 -10.31 1.69
C ALA A 12 -2.48 -10.60 2.80
N LYS A 13 -2.12 -10.26 4.03
CA LYS A 13 -2.97 -10.32 5.22
C LYS A 13 -2.81 -9.07 6.06
N CYS A 14 -3.76 -8.83 6.96
CA CYS A 14 -3.62 -7.74 7.93
C CYS A 14 -2.46 -8.04 8.89
N THR A 15 -1.74 -7.01 9.32
CA THR A 15 -0.65 -7.11 10.31
C THR A 15 -1.17 -7.34 11.71
N SER A 16 -2.37 -6.85 12.04
CA SER A 16 -2.94 -6.94 13.38
C SER A 16 -3.24 -8.39 13.75
N VAL A 17 -2.80 -8.80 14.94
CA VAL A 17 -3.01 -10.15 15.48
C VAL A 17 -4.51 -10.44 15.58
N GLY A 18 -4.93 -11.61 15.11
CA GLY A 18 -6.33 -12.05 15.15
C GLY A 18 -7.24 -11.39 14.09
N CYS A 19 -6.73 -10.49 13.25
CA CYS A 19 -7.52 -9.90 12.18
C CYS A 19 -7.73 -10.90 11.03
N PRO A 20 -8.98 -11.16 10.61
CA PRO A 20 -9.26 -12.20 9.62
C PRO A 20 -9.04 -11.73 8.17
N TRP A 21 -8.76 -10.44 7.96
CA TRP A 21 -8.59 -9.86 6.63
C TRP A 21 -7.41 -10.50 5.89
N ARG A 22 -7.68 -10.99 4.68
CA ARG A 22 -6.66 -11.53 3.77
C ARG A 22 -7.12 -11.47 2.33
N ILE A 23 -6.16 -11.41 1.42
CA ILE A 23 -6.37 -11.54 -0.02
C ILE A 23 -5.36 -12.52 -0.62
N HIS A 24 -5.82 -13.38 -1.52
CA HIS A 24 -5.01 -14.28 -2.31
C HIS A 24 -5.38 -14.13 -3.79
N CYS A 25 -4.37 -13.84 -4.60
CA CYS A 25 -4.47 -13.69 -6.04
C CYS A 25 -3.54 -14.67 -6.75
N ALA A 26 -3.97 -15.17 -7.89
CA ALA A 26 -3.17 -16.05 -8.75
C ALA A 26 -3.15 -15.51 -10.17
N LYS A 27 -2.01 -15.67 -10.86
CA LYS A 27 -1.86 -15.29 -12.26
C LYS A 27 -2.70 -16.21 -13.14
N LEU A 28 -3.37 -15.64 -14.12
CA LEU A 28 -4.07 -16.40 -15.15
C LEU A 28 -3.06 -16.94 -16.18
N PRO A 29 -3.19 -18.21 -16.63
CA PRO A 29 -2.32 -18.76 -17.67
C PRO A 29 -2.39 -17.94 -18.95
N GLY A 30 -1.25 -17.69 -19.58
CA GLY A 30 -1.18 -17.04 -20.90
C GLY A 30 -1.44 -15.53 -20.93
N VAL A 31 -1.83 -14.90 -19.83
CA VAL A 31 -2.09 -13.45 -19.77
C VAL A 31 -1.35 -12.80 -18.59
N PRO A 32 -1.06 -11.48 -18.65
CA PRO A 32 -0.36 -10.78 -17.56
C PRO A 32 -1.26 -10.51 -16.34
N ASN A 33 -2.54 -10.88 -16.39
CA ASN A 33 -3.53 -10.57 -15.36
C ASN A 33 -3.49 -11.55 -14.19
N PHE A 34 -3.81 -11.04 -13.00
CA PHE A 34 -4.08 -11.83 -11.80
C PHE A 34 -5.58 -11.83 -11.52
N THR A 35 -6.09 -12.93 -10.98
CA THR A 35 -7.46 -13.02 -10.47
C THR A 35 -7.45 -13.17 -8.96
N ILE A 36 -8.41 -12.53 -8.29
CA ILE A 36 -8.65 -12.72 -6.86
C ILE A 36 -9.29 -14.10 -6.68
N ARG A 37 -8.55 -15.02 -6.07
CA ARG A 37 -9.04 -16.38 -5.77
C ARG A 37 -9.73 -16.45 -4.41
N THR A 38 -9.29 -15.61 -3.47
CA THR A 38 -9.87 -15.54 -2.13
C THR A 38 -9.75 -14.14 -1.60
N ILE A 39 -10.84 -13.61 -1.08
CA ILE A 39 -10.87 -12.36 -0.33
C ILE A 39 -11.67 -12.57 0.95
N ASN A 40 -11.06 -12.29 2.09
CA ASN A 40 -11.76 -12.01 3.32
C ASN A 40 -11.63 -10.50 3.56
N GLY A 41 -12.68 -9.76 3.20
CA GLY A 41 -12.66 -8.30 3.17
C GLY A 41 -12.86 -7.62 4.52
N SER A 42 -13.23 -8.37 5.56
CA SER A 42 -13.55 -7.79 6.86
C SER A 42 -12.30 -7.60 7.72
N HIS A 43 -12.08 -6.36 8.18
CA HIS A 43 -11.15 -6.06 9.25
C HIS A 43 -11.89 -6.07 10.60
N THR A 44 -11.27 -6.67 11.61
CA THR A 44 -11.70 -6.54 13.01
C THR A 44 -10.82 -5.56 13.81
N CYS A 45 -9.76 -5.05 13.18
CA CYS A 45 -8.73 -4.23 13.78
C CYS A 45 -8.92 -2.73 13.47
N GLY A 46 -10.10 -2.14 13.65
CA GLY A 46 -10.32 -0.71 13.37
C GLY A 46 -10.06 -0.23 11.92
N GLY A 47 -9.60 -1.10 11.01
CA GLY A 47 -9.24 -0.81 9.63
C GLY A 47 -7.84 -0.21 9.44
N ILE A 48 -7.74 0.78 8.55
CA ILE A 48 -6.52 1.43 8.06
C ILE A 48 -5.97 2.43 9.09
N SER A 49 -5.85 2.03 10.35
CA SER A 49 -5.20 2.84 11.39
C SER A 49 -3.68 2.62 11.41
N HIS A 50 -3.21 1.56 10.75
CA HIS A 50 -1.79 1.30 10.55
C HIS A 50 -1.34 1.96 9.24
N LEU A 51 -0.89 3.21 9.35
CA LEU A 51 -0.24 4.02 8.33
C LEU A 51 1.17 3.47 7.94
N GLY A 52 1.31 2.15 7.85
CA GLY A 52 2.57 1.44 7.63
C GLY A 52 2.57 0.68 6.30
N HIS A 53 2.39 1.40 5.19
CA HIS A 53 2.60 0.89 3.85
C HIS A 53 4.06 1.05 3.44
N HIS A 54 4.89 0.07 3.81
CA HIS A 54 6.30 -0.06 3.39
C HIS A 54 6.52 -0.32 1.88
N GLN A 55 5.51 -0.09 1.05
CA GLN A 55 5.56 -0.38 -0.40
C GLN A 55 5.76 0.89 -1.24
N ALA A 56 5.89 2.07 -0.62
CA ALA A 56 6.33 3.25 -1.34
C ALA A 56 7.80 3.10 -1.72
N SER A 57 8.09 3.22 -3.02
CA SER A 57 9.47 3.30 -3.47
C SER A 57 10.01 4.71 -3.28
N VAL A 58 11.34 4.85 -3.13
CA VAL A 58 12.01 6.16 -3.10
C VAL A 58 11.65 6.99 -4.34
N GLN A 59 11.52 6.34 -5.50
CA GLN A 59 11.11 6.99 -6.74
C GLN A 59 9.69 7.57 -6.66
N TRP A 60 8.75 6.82 -6.08
CA TRP A 60 7.39 7.28 -5.90
C TRP A 60 7.35 8.49 -4.95
N VAL A 61 8.09 8.44 -3.83
CA VAL A 61 8.20 9.57 -2.89
C VAL A 61 8.79 10.80 -3.58
N ALA A 62 9.83 10.63 -4.40
CA ALA A 62 10.45 11.73 -5.13
C ALA A 62 9.48 12.41 -6.13
N GLU A 63 8.68 11.62 -6.88
CA GLU A 63 7.68 12.20 -7.78
C GLU A 63 6.56 12.92 -7.01
N ALA A 64 6.06 12.34 -5.91
CA ALA A 64 5.05 12.97 -5.07
C ALA A 64 5.52 14.33 -4.49
N VAL A 65 6.76 14.38 -3.98
CA VAL A 65 7.36 15.62 -3.47
C VAL A 65 7.51 16.67 -4.59
N LYS A 66 7.94 16.24 -5.78
CA LYS A 66 8.12 17.11 -6.95
C LYS A 66 6.81 17.71 -7.44
N GLU A 67 5.73 16.93 -7.49
CA GLU A 67 4.40 17.46 -7.82
C GLU A 67 3.96 18.51 -6.79
N ARG A 68 4.17 18.24 -5.51
CA ARG A 68 3.77 19.18 -4.45
C ARG A 68 4.54 20.49 -4.48
N LEU A 69 5.84 20.44 -4.78
CA LEU A 69 6.67 21.64 -4.97
C LEU A 69 6.26 22.45 -6.21
N ARG A 70 5.71 21.82 -7.25
CA ARG A 70 5.18 22.55 -8.42
C ARG A 70 3.92 23.33 -8.07
N GLU A 71 3.03 22.77 -7.26
CA GLU A 71 1.80 23.43 -6.82
C GLU A 71 2.08 24.54 -5.81
N ASN A 72 2.99 24.30 -4.87
CA ASN A 72 3.39 25.28 -3.87
C ASN A 72 4.92 25.23 -3.62
N PRO A 73 5.71 26.08 -4.29
CA PRO A 73 7.16 26.12 -4.11
C PRO A 73 7.64 26.48 -2.70
N HIS A 74 6.76 27.05 -1.86
CA HIS A 74 7.07 27.46 -0.50
C HIS A 74 6.66 26.43 0.57
N CYS A 75 6.14 25.27 0.16
CA CYS A 75 5.78 24.22 1.12
C CYS A 75 7.02 23.71 1.86
N LYS A 76 6.89 23.52 3.18
CA LYS A 76 8.02 23.03 3.97
C LYS A 76 8.15 21.53 3.78
N PRO A 77 9.38 20.99 3.70
CA PRO A 77 9.61 19.54 3.55
C PRO A 77 8.85 18.70 4.59
N LYS A 78 8.72 19.21 5.83
CA LYS A 78 7.96 18.58 6.91
C LYS A 78 6.47 18.43 6.58
N GLU A 79 5.86 19.44 5.95
CA GLU A 79 4.43 19.41 5.59
C GLU A 79 4.18 18.37 4.48
N ILE A 80 5.09 18.27 3.52
CA ILE A 80 5.02 17.25 2.45
C ILE A 80 5.15 15.84 3.04
N LEU A 81 6.07 15.65 4.00
CA LEU A 81 6.23 14.38 4.72
C LEU A 81 4.98 14.02 5.53
N GLU A 82 4.42 14.97 6.28
CA GLU A 82 3.18 14.76 7.04
C GLU A 82 2.01 14.42 6.12
N GLU A 83 1.87 15.07 4.97
CA GLU A 83 0.85 14.75 3.97
C GLU A 83 1.04 13.34 3.40
N ILE A 84 2.27 12.97 3.02
CA ILE A 84 2.59 11.62 2.54
C ILE A 84 2.28 10.56 3.61
N HIS A 85 2.58 10.85 4.88
CA HIS A 85 2.25 9.95 5.99
C HIS A 85 0.74 9.84 6.23
N GLN A 86 0.00 10.96 6.22
CA GLN A 86 -1.44 10.99 6.53
C GLN A 86 -2.30 10.43 5.39
N VAL A 87 -2.00 10.80 4.14
CA VAL A 87 -2.82 10.46 2.97
C VAL A 87 -2.50 9.05 2.47
N HIS A 88 -1.21 8.69 2.46
CA HIS A 88 -0.76 7.46 1.83
C HIS A 88 -0.33 6.38 2.83
N GLY A 89 -0.29 6.71 4.12
CA GLY A 89 0.11 5.78 5.17
C GLY A 89 1.52 5.23 4.91
N ILE A 90 2.41 6.04 4.37
CA ILE A 90 3.80 5.67 4.11
C ILE A 90 4.61 6.08 5.34
N THR A 91 5.48 5.22 5.84
CA THR A 91 6.42 5.50 6.94
C THR A 91 7.82 5.06 6.58
#